data_AF-A0A534KCM7-F1
#
_entry.id   AF-A0A534KCM7-F1
#
_cell.length_a   1.000
_cell.length_b   1.000
_cell.length_c   1.000
_cell.angle_alpha   90.00
_cell.angle_beta   90.00
_cell.angle_gamma   90.00
#
_symmetry.space_group_name_H-M   'P 1'
#
loop_
_entity.id
_entity.type
_entity.pdbx_description
1 polymer ?
#
loop_
_entity_poly.entity_id
_entity_poly.type
_entity_poly.pdbx_seq_one_letter_code
_entity_poly.pdbx_strand_id
1 'polypeptide(L)' 'KEIPKIQWVTHGVQTHLLMPDGTESRGLSEPLVASLKVDDVVQFERVGFARIDRVSRSEVRAYFAHR' A
#
# COMPACT_ATOMS: atom_id res chain seq x y z
N LYS A 1 -16.02 -7.20 24.71
CA LYS A 1 -16.26 -5.84 24.18
C LYS A 1 -15.70 -5.79 22.77
N GLU A 2 -16.47 -5.32 21.79
CA GLU A 2 -15.91 -4.98 20.48
C GLU A 2 -15.08 -3.71 20.62
N ILE A 3 -13.77 -3.81 20.35
CA ILE A 3 -12.86 -2.68 20.34
C ILE A 3 -12.49 -2.44 18.88
N PRO A 4 -12.76 -1.25 18.31
CA PRO A 4 -12.35 -0.92 16.96
C PRO A 4 -10.84 -1.09 16.79
N LYS A 5 -10.43 -1.80 15.74
CA LYS A 5 -9.03 -1.96 15.35
C LYS A 5 -8.69 -0.92 14.28
N ILE A 6 -7.47 -0.43 14.27
CA ILE A 6 -6.95 0.49 13.26
C ILE A 6 -5.56 0.03 12.81
N GLN A 7 -5.29 0.14 11.52
CA GLN A 7 -3.96 -0.09 10.96
C GLN A 7 -3.07 1.13 11.15
N TRP A 8 -1.78 0.93 11.38
CA TRP A 8 -0.80 1.99 11.64
C TRP A 8 0.60 1.51 11.27
N VAL A 9 1.54 2.44 11.12
CA VAL A 9 2.97 2.15 10.85
C VAL A 9 3.85 2.97 11.79
N THR A 10 4.99 2.42 12.21
CA THR A 10 5.99 3.13 13.03
C THR A 10 6.94 3.97 12.19
N HIS A 11 7.50 3.35 11.14
CA HIS A 11 8.36 3.97 10.14
C HIS A 11 7.72 3.78 8.77
N GLY A 12 7.58 4.87 8.02
CA GLY A 12 6.82 4.88 6.78
C GLY A 12 7.70 4.96 5.54
N VAL A 13 7.38 4.14 4.53
CA VAL A 13 7.79 4.31 3.14
C VAL A 13 6.67 5.02 2.39
N GLN A 14 7.00 6.09 1.66
CA GLN A 14 6.04 6.79 0.81
C GLN A 14 5.44 5.81 -0.20
N THR A 15 4.11 5.69 -0.17
CA THR A 15 3.38 4.72 -1.00
C THR A 15 2.21 5.39 -1.68
N HIS A 16 2.14 5.20 -2.99
CA HIS A 16 1.11 5.76 -3.85
C HIS A 16 0.27 4.61 -4.41
N LEU A 17 -1.03 4.69 -4.22
CA LEU A 17 -1.98 3.68 -4.65
C LEU A 17 -2.88 4.29 -5.73
N LEU A 18 -2.73 3.83 -6.96
CA LEU A 18 -3.61 4.25 -8.06
C LEU A 18 -4.93 3.50 -7.94
N MET A 19 -6.02 4.26 -7.90
CA MET A 19 -7.38 3.78 -7.79
C MET A 19 -7.99 3.54 -9.18
N PRO A 20 -9.03 2.68 -9.31
CA PRO A 20 -9.66 2.38 -10.60
C PRO A 20 -10.31 3.58 -11.30
N ASP A 21 -10.66 4.63 -10.55
CA ASP A 21 -11.20 5.89 -11.08
C ASP A 21 -10.11 6.84 -11.60
N GLY A 22 -8.84 6.42 -11.59
CA GLY A 22 -7.69 7.20 -12.02
C GLY A 22 -7.15 8.16 -10.96
N THR A 23 -7.74 8.21 -9.77
CA THR A 23 -7.22 8.98 -8.65
C THR A 23 -6.05 8.28 -7.96
N GLU A 24 -5.22 9.03 -7.25
CA GLU A 24 -4.07 8.50 -6.51
C GLU A 24 -4.26 8.73 -5.00
N SER A 25 -4.28 7.65 -4.23
CA SER A 25 -4.24 7.72 -2.76
C SER A 25 -2.79 7.68 -2.29
N ARG A 26 -2.36 8.71 -1.57
CA ARG A 26 -0.99 8.84 -1.05
C ARG A 26 -0.95 8.59 0.44
N GLY A 27 0.06 7.85 0.90
CA GLY A 27 0.22 7.54 2.31
C GLY A 27 1.54 6.88 2.64
N LEU A 28 1.57 6.23 3.80
CA LEU A 28 2.73 5.51 4.30
C LEU A 28 2.42 4.02 4.39
N SER A 29 3.41 3.20 4.05
CA SER A 29 3.40 1.76 4.27
C SER A 29 4.62 1.33 5.09
N GLU A 30 4.57 0.14 5.68
CA GLU A 30 5.68 -0.38 6.48
C GLU A 30 6.94 -0.62 5.62
N PRO A 31 8.15 -0.65 6.22
CA PRO A 31 9.40 -0.75 5.47
C PRO A 31 9.53 -1.98 4.56
N LEU A 32 8.84 -3.08 4.90
CA LEU A 32 8.85 -4.31 4.10
C LEU A 32 8.35 -4.10 2.67
N VAL A 33 7.50 -3.09 2.43
CA VAL A 33 7.00 -2.78 1.09
C VAL A 33 8.13 -2.46 0.10
N ALA A 34 9.25 -1.92 0.59
CA ALA A 34 10.40 -1.54 -0.24
C ALA A 34 11.26 -2.74 -0.68
N SER A 35 11.02 -3.94 -0.14
CA SER A 35 11.68 -5.18 -0.57
C SER A 35 10.82 -6.03 -1.50
N LEU A 36 9.58 -5.61 -1.77
CA LEU A 36 8.69 -6.31 -2.68
C LEU A 36 9.17 -6.19 -4.13
N LYS A 37 8.70 -7.10 -4.96
CA LYS A 37 8.98 -7.12 -6.40
C LYS A 37 7.82 -6.50 -7.17
N VAL A 38 8.13 -5.98 -8.35
CA VAL A 38 7.10 -5.65 -9.33
C VAL A 38 6.25 -6.89 -9.59
N ASP A 39 4.95 -6.69 -9.71
CA ASP A 39 3.89 -7.70 -9.86
C ASP A 39 3.53 -8.51 -8.61
N ASP A 40 4.19 -8.30 -7.47
CA ASP A 40 3.71 -8.85 -6.20
C ASP A 40 2.31 -8.32 -5.88
N VAL A 41 1.41 -9.21 -5.46
CA VAL A 41 0.07 -8.85 -4.99
C VAL A 41 0.09 -8.88 -3.47
N VAL A 42 -0.25 -7.76 -2.85
CA VAL A 42 -0.24 -7.60 -1.39
C VAL A 42 -1.58 -7.08 -0.89
N GLN A 43 -1.85 -7.36 0.39
CA GLN A 43 -2.98 -6.78 1.10
C GLN A 43 -2.49 -5.64 1.99
N PHE A 44 -2.96 -4.43 1.72
CA PHE A 44 -2.83 -3.33 2.68
C PHE A 44 -3.98 -3.43 3.69
N GLU A 45 -3.64 -3.71 4.93
CA GLU A 45 -4.62 -4.01 5.98
C GLU A 45 -5.71 -2.94 6.09
N ARG A 46 -6.97 -3.39 5.99
CA ARG A 46 -8.19 -2.56 6.01
C ARG A 46 -8.32 -1.53 4.88
N VAL A 47 -7.41 -1.50 3.92
CA VAL A 47 -7.45 -0.71 2.68
C VAL A 47 -7.91 -1.59 1.51
N GLY A 48 -7.25 -2.73 1.29
CA GLY A 48 -7.59 -3.71 0.25
C GLY A 48 -6.35 -4.33 -0.41
N PHE A 49 -6.57 -5.13 -1.46
CA PHE A 49 -5.53 -5.76 -2.26
C PHE A 49 -5.01 -4.84 -3.36
N ALA A 50 -3.71 -4.90 -3.62
CA ALA A 50 -3.05 -4.12 -4.64
C ALA A 50 -1.88 -4.89 -5.28
N ARG A 51 -1.58 -4.60 -6.55
CA ARG A 51 -0.39 -5.10 -7.25
C ARG A 51 0.71 -4.05 -7.21
N ILE A 52 1.91 -4.42 -6.79
CA ILE A 52 3.10 -3.57 -6.83
C ILE A 52 3.48 -3.30 -8.28
N ASP A 53 3.58 -2.01 -8.64
CA ASP A 53 3.95 -1.57 -9.98
C ASP A 53 5.40 -1.09 -10.06
N ARG A 54 5.85 -0.41 -9.01
CA ARG A 54 7.20 0.15 -8.95
C ARG A 54 7.69 0.20 -7.52
N VAL A 55 8.93 -0.20 -7.34
CA VAL A 55 9.68 0.01 -6.10
C VAL A 55 10.91 0.84 -6.43
N SER A 56 11.11 1.93 -5.70
CA SER A 56 12.25 2.84 -5.85
C SER A 56 12.81 3.22 -4.49
N ARG A 57 13.93 3.96 -4.47
CA ARG A 57 14.52 4.46 -3.22
C ARG A 57 13.64 5.51 -2.52
N SER A 58 12.78 6.21 -3.25
CA SER A 58 11.97 7.31 -2.73
C SER A 58 10.54 6.91 -2.42
N GLU A 59 9.96 6.00 -3.20
CA GLU A 59 8.55 5.63 -3.10
C GLU A 59 8.26 4.23 -3.66
N VAL A 60 7.13 3.68 -3.25
CA VAL A 60 6.48 2.51 -3.86
C VAL A 60 5.18 2.94 -4.53
N ARG A 61 4.91 2.40 -5.71
CA ARG A 61 3.63 2.57 -6.42
C ARG A 61 2.94 1.23 -6.56
N ALA A 62 1.63 1.23 -6.35
CA ALA A 62 0.77 0.06 -6.51
C ALA A 62 -0.53 0.42 -7.22
N TYR A 63 -1.15 -0.55 -7.90
CA TYR A 63 -2.51 -0.44 -8.43
C TYR A 63 -3.48 -1.15 -7.51
N PHE A 64 -4.51 -0.44 -7.06
CA PHE A 64 -5.59 -1.03 -6.26
C PHE A 64 -6.39 -2.03 -7.10
N ALA A 65 -6.71 -3.17 -6.51
CA ALA A 65 -7.54 -4.21 -7.12
C ALA A 65 -8.96 -4.19 -6.55
N HIS A 66 -9.12 -4.63 -5.29
CA HIS A 66 -10.40 -4.73 -4.60
C HIS A 66 -10.21 -4.73 -3.08
N ARG A 67 -11.31 -4.63 -2.33
CA ARG A 67 -11.33 -4.64 -0.86
C ARG A 67 -12.33 -5.66 -0.34
#